data_AF-A0A841TDU1-F1
#
_entry.id   AF-A0A841TDU1-F1
#
_cell.length_a   1.000
_cell.length_b   1.000
_cell.length_c   1.000
_cell.angle_alpha   90.00
_cell.angle_beta   90.00
_cell.angle_gamma   90.00
#
_symmetry.space_group_name_H-M   'P 1'
#
loop_
_entity.id
_entity.type
_entity.pdbx_description
1 polymer ?
#
loop_
_entity_poly.entity_id
_entity_poly.type
_entity_poly.pdbx_seq_one_letter_code
_entity_poly.pdbx_strand_id
1 'polypeptide(L)'
;MDAYDVLRHTAESEEPAVLATVIGVEGHAYRKSGAMMLLLVNGGKVGSISPGCLESDLSERVPIVLESGEPEIVHYNMKPEEDIVWGETVGCGGKLRILLEPVAGELRMTLREAYRHMEAGEAVRLVRRGAEPALCYALEAAGGNAAIGASSAGGDATESFYAVRLEPRPRLVMFGAGQDLDPIFAAAGRIGFRLAVADWRAGLLSADRFPGAELVSGTAAEIAAKLRLSSADYVIVCGHQLRKDREMLEMLLPIKPAYVGVMGSSSRIRL
;
A
#
# COMPACT_ATOMS: atom_id res chain seq x y z
N MET A 1 -1.54 0.81 -3.94
CA MET A 1 -2.08 -0.44 -4.52
C MET A 1 -0.92 -1.34 -4.86
N ASP A 2 -0.01 -0.90 -5.74
CA ASP A 2 1.18 -1.63 -6.19
C ASP A 2 2.02 -2.28 -5.07
N ALA A 3 2.32 -1.55 -3.98
CA ALA A 3 3.09 -2.10 -2.87
C ALA A 3 2.39 -3.27 -2.16
N TYR A 4 1.06 -3.22 -1.98
CA TYR A 4 0.33 -4.32 -1.36
C TYR A 4 0.43 -5.58 -2.21
N ASP A 5 0.25 -5.46 -3.53
CA ASP A 5 0.26 -6.60 -4.43
C ASP A 5 1.66 -7.21 -4.56
N VAL A 6 2.70 -6.38 -4.55
CA VAL A 6 4.11 -6.84 -4.45
C VAL A 6 4.31 -7.68 -3.19
N LEU A 7 3.93 -7.14 -2.02
CA LEU A 7 4.12 -7.84 -0.75
C LEU A 7 3.29 -9.12 -0.63
N ARG A 8 2.04 -9.07 -1.10
CA ARG A 8 1.16 -10.25 -1.16
C ARG A 8 1.78 -11.34 -2.02
N HIS A 9 2.28 -10.99 -3.20
CA HIS A 9 2.94 -11.96 -4.08
C HIS A 9 4.18 -12.57 -3.42
N THR A 10 5.03 -11.76 -2.76
CA THR A 10 6.21 -12.27 -2.03
C THR A 10 5.83 -13.16 -0.83
N ALA A 11 4.65 -12.95 -0.23
CA ALA A 11 4.14 -13.79 0.85
C ALA A 11 3.56 -15.11 0.34
N GLU A 12 2.92 -15.12 -0.82
CA GLU A 12 2.21 -16.27 -1.40
C GLU A 12 3.07 -17.12 -2.34
N SER A 13 4.17 -16.59 -2.86
CA SER A 13 5.05 -17.24 -3.84
C SER A 13 6.50 -17.32 -3.36
N GLU A 14 7.17 -18.42 -3.69
CA GLU A 14 8.63 -18.61 -3.53
C GLU A 14 9.38 -18.43 -4.86
N GLU A 15 8.69 -18.00 -5.92
CA GLU A 15 9.32 -17.77 -7.22
C GLU A 15 10.49 -16.78 -7.10
N PRO A 16 11.65 -17.06 -7.75
CA PRO A 16 12.76 -16.12 -7.80
C PRO A 16 12.33 -14.81 -8.44
N ALA A 17 12.62 -13.72 -7.74
CA ALA A 17 12.18 -12.40 -8.12
C ALA A 17 13.17 -11.32 -7.67
N VAL A 18 13.17 -10.20 -8.37
CA VAL A 18 13.93 -8.99 -8.04
C VAL A 18 12.94 -7.87 -7.70
N LEU A 19 13.13 -7.24 -6.55
CA LEU A 19 12.39 -6.06 -6.14
C LEU A 19 13.08 -4.83 -6.73
N ALA A 20 12.37 -4.11 -7.60
CA ALA A 20 12.79 -2.80 -8.09
C ALA A 20 12.13 -1.71 -7.23
N THR A 21 12.93 -0.78 -6.69
CA THR A 21 12.46 0.34 -5.86
C THR A 21 13.03 1.66 -6.37
N VAL A 22 12.18 2.66 -6.60
CA VAL A 22 12.62 4.02 -6.95
C VAL A 22 13.16 4.72 -5.69
N ILE A 23 14.48 4.78 -5.57
CA ILE A 23 15.17 5.36 -4.41
C ILE A 23 15.55 6.83 -4.60
N GLY A 24 15.50 7.34 -5.83
CA GLY A 24 15.80 8.74 -6.12
C GLY A 24 15.19 9.22 -7.43
N VAL A 25 14.77 10.48 -7.44
CA VAL A 25 14.23 11.17 -8.62
C VAL A 25 14.82 12.58 -8.65
N GLU A 26 15.45 12.94 -9.77
CA GLU A 26 15.85 14.33 -10.05
C GLU A 26 15.06 14.85 -11.25
N GLY A 27 14.41 16.01 -11.11
CA GLY A 27 13.54 16.54 -12.16
C GLY A 27 12.15 15.89 -12.17
N HIS A 28 11.58 15.66 -13.36
CA HIS A 28 10.22 15.14 -13.51
C HIS A 28 10.23 13.63 -13.75
N ALA A 29 9.46 12.89 -12.94
CA ALA A 29 9.22 11.46 -13.15
C ALA A 29 7.75 11.08 -12.97
N TYR A 30 7.35 10.02 -13.65
CA TYR A 30 5.97 9.50 -13.63
C TYR A 30 5.54 9.00 -12.25
N ARG A 31 6.44 8.32 -11.52
CA ARG A 31 6.23 7.92 -10.12
C ARG A 31 7.23 8.62 -9.20
N LYS A 32 6.77 8.92 -7.98
CA LYS A 32 7.61 9.46 -6.91
C LYS A 32 8.50 8.36 -6.32
N SER A 33 9.54 8.77 -5.60
CA SER A 33 10.34 7.85 -4.79
C SER A 33 9.45 6.99 -3.89
N GLY A 34 9.83 5.72 -3.72
CA GLY A 34 9.05 4.71 -3.01
C GLY A 34 8.11 3.88 -3.88
N ALA A 35 8.00 4.16 -5.19
CA ALA A 35 7.36 3.23 -6.11
C ALA A 35 8.15 1.92 -6.18
N MET A 36 7.44 0.80 -6.19
CA MET A 36 8.01 -0.54 -6.18
C MET A 36 7.35 -1.43 -7.24
N MET A 37 8.13 -2.34 -7.78
CA MET A 37 7.70 -3.37 -8.71
C MET A 37 8.48 -4.66 -8.44
N LEU A 38 7.80 -5.79 -8.52
CA LEU A 38 8.42 -7.11 -8.49
C LEU A 38 8.61 -7.60 -9.92
N LEU A 39 9.83 -8.00 -10.25
CA LEU A 39 10.21 -8.58 -11.55
C LEU A 39 10.47 -10.07 -11.34
N LEU A 40 9.69 -10.92 -12.00
CA LEU A 40 9.78 -12.37 -11.88
C LEU A 40 10.74 -12.94 -12.93
N VAL A 41 11.43 -14.03 -12.61
CA VAL A 41 12.34 -14.71 -13.55
C VAL A 41 11.62 -15.20 -14.82
N ASN A 42 10.31 -15.48 -14.74
CA ASN A 42 9.49 -15.89 -15.88
C ASN A 42 9.07 -14.73 -16.82
N GLY A 43 9.52 -13.50 -16.55
CA GLY A 43 9.17 -12.28 -17.29
C GLY A 43 7.89 -11.58 -16.82
N GLY A 44 7.16 -12.18 -15.87
CA GLY A 44 6.01 -11.58 -15.21
C GLY A 44 6.40 -10.42 -14.30
N LYS A 45 5.45 -9.53 -14.04
CA LYS A 45 5.65 -8.31 -13.24
C LYS A 45 4.48 -8.09 -12.29
N VAL A 46 4.76 -7.58 -11.09
CA VAL A 46 3.73 -7.19 -10.10
C VAL A 46 4.00 -5.76 -9.66
N GLY A 47 3.01 -4.88 -9.76
CA GLY A 47 3.20 -3.44 -9.58
C GLY A 47 3.77 -2.76 -10.83
N SER A 48 4.08 -1.48 -10.74
CA SER A 48 4.67 -0.71 -11.84
C SER A 48 5.42 0.51 -11.32
N ILE A 49 6.56 0.80 -11.96
CA ILE A 49 7.38 1.99 -11.70
C ILE A 49 7.13 3.05 -12.79
N SER A 50 6.90 2.65 -14.04
CA SER A 50 6.60 3.57 -15.13
C SER A 50 5.88 2.86 -16.28
N PRO A 51 4.91 3.49 -16.96
CA PRO A 51 4.16 2.89 -18.05
C PRO A 51 4.93 2.93 -19.39
N GLY A 52 6.17 2.43 -19.44
CA GLY A 52 7.02 2.58 -20.63
C GLY A 52 8.26 1.68 -20.67
N CYS A 53 9.17 2.00 -21.59
CA CYS A 53 10.32 1.19 -22.00
C CYS A 53 11.29 0.80 -20.87
N LEU A 54 11.31 1.55 -19.77
CA LEU A 54 12.13 1.30 -18.59
C LEU A 54 11.96 -0.12 -18.04
N GLU A 55 10.72 -0.61 -18.00
CA GLU A 55 10.43 -1.91 -17.38
C GLU A 55 10.98 -3.08 -18.20
N SER A 56 11.29 -2.89 -19.49
CA SER A 56 11.92 -3.92 -20.32
C SER A 56 13.41 -4.04 -20.02
N ASP A 57 14.13 -2.91 -19.93
CA ASP A 57 15.55 -2.90 -19.53
C ASP A 57 15.75 -3.50 -18.13
N LEU A 58 14.89 -3.14 -17.17
CA LEU A 58 14.93 -3.73 -15.84
C LEU A 58 14.72 -5.25 -15.85
N SER A 59 13.87 -5.77 -16.76
CA SER A 59 13.65 -7.21 -16.90
C SER A 59 14.89 -7.94 -17.42
N GLU A 60 15.69 -7.32 -18.29
CA GLU A 60 16.94 -7.91 -18.81
C GLU A 60 18.03 -8.05 -17.72
N ARG A 61 17.95 -7.23 -16.67
CA ARG A 61 18.89 -7.28 -15.52
C ARG A 61 18.53 -8.35 -14.50
N VAL A 62 17.31 -8.87 -14.52
CA VAL A 62 16.81 -9.84 -13.52
C VAL A 62 17.74 -11.06 -13.38
N PRO A 63 18.17 -11.74 -14.46
CA PRO A 63 19.05 -12.90 -14.32
C PRO A 63 20.39 -12.55 -13.66
N ILE A 64 20.95 -11.38 -13.96
CA ILE A 64 22.25 -10.91 -13.45
C ILE A 64 22.17 -10.63 -11.94
N VAL A 65 21.12 -9.94 -11.50
CA VAL A 65 20.90 -9.64 -10.08
C VAL A 65 20.62 -10.92 -9.29
N LEU A 66 19.87 -11.87 -9.87
CA LEU A 66 19.62 -13.16 -9.23
C LEU A 66 20.86 -14.04 -9.14
N GLU A 67 21.71 -14.05 -10.18
CA GLU A 67 22.94 -14.84 -10.23
C GLU A 67 24.00 -14.28 -9.27
N SER A 68 24.16 -12.96 -9.22
CA SER A 68 25.07 -12.31 -8.26
C SER A 68 24.60 -12.44 -6.82
N GLY A 69 23.28 -12.43 -6.59
CA GLY A 69 22.70 -12.38 -5.24
C GLY A 69 22.95 -11.04 -4.53
N GLU A 70 23.46 -10.03 -5.24
CA GLU A 70 23.81 -8.72 -4.71
C GLU A 70 22.84 -7.64 -5.21
N PRO A 71 22.56 -6.59 -4.41
CA PRO A 71 21.77 -5.45 -4.87
C PRO A 71 22.51 -4.63 -5.93
N GLU A 72 21.79 -4.06 -6.88
CA GLU A 72 22.33 -3.19 -7.94
C GLU A 72 21.55 -1.87 -7.99
N ILE A 73 22.24 -0.72 -8.11
CA ILE A 73 21.58 0.56 -8.40
C ILE A 73 21.74 0.92 -9.88
N VAL A 74 20.61 1.00 -10.57
CA VAL A 74 20.54 1.41 -11.97
C VAL A 74 20.14 2.89 -12.06
N HIS A 75 20.83 3.62 -12.93
CA HIS A 75 20.61 5.04 -13.18
C HIS A 75 20.04 5.21 -14.59
N TYR A 76 18.88 5.88 -14.70
CA TYR A 76 18.30 6.24 -15.99
C TYR A 76 18.27 7.74 -16.12
N ASN A 77 18.69 8.25 -17.28
CA ASN A 77 18.73 9.66 -17.57
C ASN A 77 17.84 9.96 -18.78
N MET A 78 16.57 10.24 -18.53
CA MET A 78 15.58 10.47 -19.59
C MET A 78 15.65 11.88 -20.19
N LYS A 79 16.81 12.56 -20.09
CA LYS A 79 17.01 13.89 -20.65
C LYS A 79 17.33 13.79 -22.16
N PRO A 80 16.61 14.53 -23.02
CA PRO A 80 16.73 14.39 -24.47
C PRO A 80 18.10 14.74 -25.06
N GLU A 81 18.98 15.42 -24.31
CA GLU A 81 20.30 15.84 -24.80
C GLU A 81 21.40 14.76 -24.66
N GLU A 82 21.15 13.66 -23.94
CA GLU A 82 22.17 12.62 -23.68
C GLU A 82 21.77 11.19 -24.09
N ASP A 83 20.50 10.93 -24.45
CA ASP A 83 20.01 9.60 -24.81
C ASP A 83 19.91 9.40 -26.35
N ILE A 84 21.02 8.96 -26.96
CA ILE A 84 21.09 8.54 -28.38
C ILE A 84 20.36 7.20 -28.61
N VAL A 85 20.09 6.44 -27.53
CA VAL A 85 19.59 5.05 -27.60
C VAL A 85 18.06 4.96 -27.76
N TRP A 86 17.31 5.96 -27.26
CA TRP A 86 15.85 5.87 -27.12
C TRP A 86 15.14 6.88 -28.02
N GLY A 87 15.40 6.81 -29.32
CA GLY A 87 15.08 7.77 -30.39
C GLY A 87 13.63 8.29 -30.56
N GLU A 88 12.75 8.18 -29.57
CA GLU A 88 11.49 8.90 -29.47
C GLU A 88 11.29 9.40 -28.04
N THR A 89 11.02 10.70 -27.89
CA THR A 89 10.83 11.45 -26.64
C THR A 89 10.06 10.67 -25.56
N VAL A 90 10.80 10.00 -24.66
CA VAL A 90 10.25 9.47 -23.41
C VAL A 90 9.85 10.68 -22.56
N GLY A 91 8.55 10.92 -22.45
CA GLY A 91 7.95 12.18 -21.96
C GLY A 91 8.10 12.47 -20.45
N CYS A 92 9.23 12.20 -19.82
CA CYS A 92 9.55 12.60 -18.44
C CYS A 92 11.05 12.90 -18.34
N GLY A 93 11.45 14.16 -18.56
CA GLY A 93 12.86 14.60 -18.64
C GLY A 93 13.67 14.61 -17.34
N GLY A 94 13.51 13.59 -16.49
CA GLY A 94 14.18 13.45 -15.20
C GLY A 94 15.24 12.34 -15.18
N LYS A 95 16.01 12.29 -14.08
CA LYS A 95 16.91 11.18 -13.74
C LYS A 95 16.26 10.30 -12.67
N LEU A 96 16.35 9.00 -12.84
CA LEU A 96 15.85 8.00 -11.90
C LEU A 96 16.99 7.17 -11.34
N ARG A 97 16.92 6.89 -10.04
CA ARG A 97 17.77 5.90 -9.36
C ARG A 97 16.87 4.77 -8.88
N ILE A 98 17.14 3.57 -9.36
CA ILE A 98 16.34 2.37 -9.09
C ILE A 98 17.24 1.35 -8.43
N LEU A 99 16.87 0.93 -7.23
CA LEU A 99 17.53 -0.14 -6.50
C LEU A 99 16.86 -1.46 -6.88
N LEU A 100 17.66 -2.40 -7.39
CA LEU A 100 17.30 -3.77 -7.70
C LEU A 100 17.82 -4.68 -6.58
N GLU A 101 16.92 -5.43 -5.96
CA GLU A 101 17.25 -6.26 -4.79
C GLU A 101 16.75 -7.70 -5.05
N PRO A 102 17.62 -8.72 -5.00
CA PRO A 102 17.17 -10.10 -5.11
C PRO A 102 16.29 -10.42 -3.88
N VAL A 103 15.05 -10.85 -4.13
CA VAL A 103 14.13 -11.21 -3.05
C VAL A 103 14.55 -12.57 -2.49
N ALA A 104 15.42 -12.54 -1.49
CA ALA A 104 15.96 -13.68 -0.78
C ALA A 104 16.31 -13.31 0.67
N GLY A 105 16.63 -14.31 1.50
CA GLY A 105 17.16 -14.13 2.85
C GLY A 105 16.37 -13.13 3.72
N GLU A 106 17.10 -12.17 4.29
CA GLU A 106 16.57 -11.13 5.18
C GLU A 106 15.49 -10.26 4.51
N LEU A 107 15.68 -9.88 3.25
CA LEU A 107 14.71 -9.07 2.52
C LEU A 107 13.37 -9.81 2.37
N ARG A 108 13.38 -11.08 1.97
CA ARG A 108 12.14 -11.87 1.83
C ARG A 108 11.40 -11.96 3.17
N MET A 109 12.11 -12.21 4.27
CA MET A 109 11.51 -12.28 5.61
C MET A 109 10.90 -10.94 6.02
N THR A 110 11.60 -9.84 5.75
CA THR A 110 11.14 -8.48 6.05
C THR A 110 9.91 -8.10 5.23
N LEU A 111 9.87 -8.42 3.93
CA LEU A 111 8.69 -8.17 3.08
C LEU A 111 7.47 -8.99 3.54
N ARG A 112 7.66 -10.23 3.99
CA ARG A 112 6.58 -11.06 4.57
C ARG A 112 6.03 -10.49 5.86
N GLU A 113 6.90 -9.98 6.72
CA GLU A 113 6.47 -9.29 7.94
C GLU A 113 5.71 -8.01 7.60
N ALA A 114 6.18 -7.23 6.62
CA ALA A 114 5.50 -6.02 6.16
C ALA A 114 4.11 -6.33 5.62
N TYR A 115 3.95 -7.44 4.88
CA TYR A 115 2.65 -7.90 4.42
C TYR A 115 1.68 -8.16 5.59
N ARG A 116 2.14 -8.83 6.67
CA ARG A 116 1.30 -9.08 7.86
C ARG A 116 0.84 -7.79 8.53
N HIS A 117 1.73 -6.80 8.66
CA HIS A 117 1.35 -5.49 9.17
C HIS A 117 0.30 -4.82 8.27
N MET A 118 0.46 -4.89 6.95
CA MET A 118 -0.52 -4.31 6.02
C MET A 118 -1.89 -5.01 6.07
N GLU A 119 -1.92 -6.32 6.27
CA GLU A 119 -3.16 -7.08 6.54
C GLU A 119 -3.82 -6.64 7.85
N ALA A 120 -3.02 -6.47 8.91
CA ALA A 120 -3.47 -5.93 10.19
C ALA A 120 -3.92 -4.46 10.11
N GLY A 121 -3.57 -3.74 9.05
CA GLY A 121 -3.91 -2.33 8.87
C GLY A 121 -2.94 -1.35 9.49
N GLU A 122 -1.71 -1.82 9.70
CA GLU A 122 -0.64 -1.05 10.29
C GLU A 122 0.29 -0.58 9.18
N ALA A 123 0.54 0.73 9.14
CA ALA A 123 1.53 1.30 8.25
C ALA A 123 2.93 1.09 8.83
N VAL A 124 3.86 0.66 7.98
CA VAL A 124 5.26 0.41 8.35
C VAL A 124 6.19 1.10 7.35
N ARG A 125 7.45 1.29 7.74
CA ARG A 125 8.52 1.72 6.84
C ARG A 125 9.49 0.56 6.64
N LEU A 126 9.73 0.20 5.39
CA LEU A 126 10.84 -0.67 5.01
C LEU A 126 12.10 0.17 4.90
N VAL A 127 13.04 -0.06 5.81
CA VAL A 127 14.31 0.65 5.92
C VAL A 127 15.44 -0.24 5.44
N ARG A 128 16.31 0.32 4.61
CA ARG A 128 17.54 -0.29 4.10
C ARG A 128 18.71 0.54 4.58
N ARG A 129 19.70 -0.10 5.19
CA ARG A 129 20.93 0.54 5.69
C ARG A 129 22.15 -0.24 5.24
N GLY A 130 23.22 0.45 4.91
CA GLY A 130 24.52 -0.16 4.67
C GLY A 130 25.26 0.44 3.48
N ALA A 131 26.42 -0.12 3.19
CA ALA A 131 27.23 0.23 2.03
C ALA A 131 27.12 -0.91 1.00
N GLU A 132 26.90 -0.58 -0.27
CA GLU A 132 26.83 -1.57 -1.34
C GLU A 132 28.07 -2.49 -1.35
N PRO A 133 27.90 -3.81 -1.52
CA PRO A 133 26.65 -4.53 -1.82
C PRO A 133 25.85 -4.97 -0.57
N ALA A 134 26.31 -4.67 0.64
CA ALA A 134 25.69 -5.14 1.88
C ALA A 134 24.58 -4.20 2.37
N LEU A 135 23.33 -4.62 2.23
CA LEU A 135 22.17 -3.95 2.81
C LEU A 135 21.54 -4.80 3.93
N CYS A 136 21.26 -4.15 5.05
CA CYS A 136 20.42 -4.68 6.14
C CYS A 136 19.00 -4.11 6.02
N TYR A 137 18.01 -4.89 6.42
CA TYR A 137 16.60 -4.58 6.26
C TYR A 137 15.90 -4.53 7.61
N ALA A 138 15.07 -3.51 7.82
CA ALA A 138 14.27 -3.39 9.03
C ALA A 138 12.88 -2.84 8.72
N LEU A 139 11.92 -3.22 9.57
CA LEU A 139 10.62 -2.56 9.64
C LEU A 139 10.57 -1.63 10.83
N GLU A 140 10.15 -0.40 10.57
CA GLU A 140 9.84 0.58 11.61
C GLU A 140 8.36 0.92 11.56
N ALA A 141 7.76 1.20 12.73
CA ALA A 141 6.41 1.78 12.76
C ALA A 141 6.39 3.09 11.98
N ALA A 142 5.35 3.31 11.17
CA ALA A 142 5.20 4.55 10.40
C ALA A 142 4.75 5.72 11.31
N GLY A 143 5.63 6.14 12.23
CA GLY A 143 5.44 7.36 13.01
C GLY A 143 5.84 8.59 12.19
N GLY A 144 4.90 9.53 12.01
CA GLY A 144 5.13 10.85 11.40
C GLY A 144 5.28 10.85 9.87
N ASN A 145 5.09 12.03 9.25
CA ASN A 145 5.20 12.28 7.81
C ASN A 145 6.67 12.49 7.36
N ALA A 146 7.63 11.79 7.97
CA ALA A 146 9.02 11.92 7.55
C ALA A 146 9.16 11.42 6.11
N ALA A 147 9.52 12.35 5.23
CA ALA A 147 9.66 12.12 3.80
C ALA A 147 10.73 11.06 3.53
N ILE A 148 10.56 10.35 2.42
CA ILE A 148 11.59 9.52 1.81
C ILE A 148 12.76 10.44 1.50
N GLY A 149 13.87 10.24 2.21
CA GLY A 149 15.10 10.96 1.98
C GLY A 149 16.25 10.02 2.26
N ALA A 150 17.15 9.87 1.28
CA ALA A 150 18.52 9.57 1.61
C ALA A 150 19.04 10.77 2.42
N SER A 151 18.96 10.71 3.74
CA SER A 151 19.79 11.61 4.54
C SER A 151 21.20 11.03 4.44
N SER A 152 22.08 11.71 3.69
CA SER A 152 23.48 11.73 4.10
C SER A 152 23.49 12.41 5.45
N ALA A 153 23.36 11.62 6.53
CA ALA A 153 23.62 12.12 7.86
C ALA A 153 25.03 12.73 7.81
N GLY A 154 25.14 14.02 8.07
CA GLY A 154 26.42 14.72 8.03
C GLY A 154 27.42 13.99 8.92
N GLY A 155 28.55 13.60 8.33
CA GLY A 155 29.75 13.20 9.07
C GLY A 155 30.13 11.72 9.10
N ASP A 156 29.86 10.91 8.06
CA ASP A 156 30.82 9.95 7.46
C ASP A 156 30.18 9.35 6.19
N ALA A 157 30.82 9.49 5.04
CA ALA A 157 30.18 9.35 3.72
C ALA A 157 30.17 7.92 3.15
N THR A 158 29.74 6.92 3.91
CA THR A 158 29.78 5.52 3.46
C THR A 158 28.50 4.71 3.65
N GLU A 159 27.49 5.19 4.38
CA GLU A 159 26.26 4.43 4.62
C GLU A 159 25.08 4.98 3.82
N SER A 160 24.55 4.17 2.90
CA SER A 160 23.33 4.44 2.17
C SER A 160 22.11 4.15 3.06
N PHE A 161 21.17 5.10 3.10
CA PHE A 161 19.91 4.95 3.82
C PHE A 161 18.73 5.15 2.86
N TYR A 162 17.89 4.13 2.72
CA TYR A 162 16.66 4.19 1.92
C TYR A 162 15.47 3.70 2.73
N ALA A 163 14.44 4.54 2.87
CA ALA A 163 13.22 4.19 3.58
C ALA A 163 12.00 4.35 2.66
N VAL A 164 11.15 3.33 2.59
CA VAL A 164 9.88 3.37 1.85
C VAL A 164 8.73 3.13 2.81
N ARG A 165 7.75 4.02 2.79
CA ARG A 165 6.52 3.88 3.59
C ARG A 165 5.55 2.94 2.87
N LEU A 166 5.12 1.91 3.59
CA LEU A 166 4.19 0.89 3.14
C LEU A 166 2.87 1.12 3.87
N GLU A 167 1.86 1.54 3.10
CA GLU A 167 0.53 1.87 3.60
C GLU A 167 -0.43 0.69 3.37
N PRO A 168 -1.21 0.28 4.39
CA PRO A 168 -2.26 -0.70 4.20
C PRO A 168 -3.30 -0.20 3.20
N ARG A 169 -4.05 -1.12 2.61
CA ARG A 169 -5.25 -0.77 1.85
C ARG A 169 -6.23 0.01 2.75
N PRO A 170 -6.86 1.08 2.24
CA PRO A 170 -7.80 1.86 3.04
C PRO A 170 -8.94 0.97 3.53
N ARG A 171 -9.44 1.22 4.74
CA ARG A 171 -10.52 0.44 5.33
C ARG A 171 -11.85 1.17 5.21
N LEU A 172 -12.87 0.48 4.69
CA LEU A 172 -14.24 0.95 4.64
C LEU A 172 -15.09 0.16 5.62
N VAL A 173 -15.64 0.88 6.60
CA VAL A 173 -16.53 0.35 7.63
C VAL A 173 -17.97 0.71 7.28
N MET A 174 -18.82 -0.31 7.18
CA MET A 174 -20.22 -0.20 6.81
C MET A 174 -21.10 -0.50 8.01
N PHE A 175 -21.84 0.50 8.50
CA PHE A 175 -22.80 0.35 9.59
C PHE A 175 -24.20 0.17 9.04
N GLY A 176 -24.76 -1.03 9.21
CA GLY A 176 -26.03 -1.45 8.64
C GLY A 176 -25.84 -2.42 7.49
N ALA A 177 -26.27 -3.66 7.65
CA ALA A 177 -26.17 -4.75 6.69
C ALA A 177 -27.49 -4.97 5.92
N GLY A 178 -28.18 -3.88 5.53
CA GLY A 178 -29.34 -3.95 4.64
C GLY A 178 -28.98 -4.47 3.24
N GLN A 179 -29.97 -4.85 2.43
CA GLN A 179 -29.74 -5.39 1.06
C GLN A 179 -29.10 -4.37 0.12
N ASP A 180 -29.34 -3.09 0.37
CA ASP A 180 -28.73 -1.94 -0.31
C ASP A 180 -27.21 -1.85 -0.12
N LEU A 181 -26.66 -2.59 0.86
CA LEU A 181 -25.22 -2.64 1.10
C LEU A 181 -24.47 -3.49 0.06
N ASP A 182 -25.09 -4.53 -0.48
CA ASP A 182 -24.45 -5.53 -1.35
C ASP A 182 -23.68 -4.91 -2.54
N PRO A 183 -24.25 -3.96 -3.32
CA PRO A 183 -23.51 -3.34 -4.43
C PRO A 183 -22.34 -2.48 -3.95
N ILE A 184 -22.46 -1.83 -2.79
CA ILE A 184 -21.39 -1.00 -2.21
C ILE A 184 -20.25 -1.89 -1.75
N PHE A 185 -20.57 -2.99 -1.06
CA PHE A 185 -19.60 -4.00 -0.62
C PHE A 185 -18.81 -4.56 -1.80
N ALA A 186 -19.52 -5.01 -2.85
CA ALA A 186 -18.90 -5.57 -4.04
C ALA A 186 -18.00 -4.56 -4.77
N ALA A 187 -18.46 -3.31 -4.92
CA ALA A 187 -17.68 -2.25 -5.57
C ALA A 187 -16.43 -1.89 -4.76
N ALA A 188 -16.57 -1.70 -3.44
CA ALA A 188 -15.46 -1.33 -2.57
C ALA A 188 -14.38 -2.42 -2.50
N GLY A 189 -14.79 -3.70 -2.46
CA GLY A 189 -13.86 -4.83 -2.51
C GLY A 189 -13.06 -4.86 -3.81
N ARG A 190 -13.69 -4.61 -4.96
CA ARG A 190 -13.00 -4.52 -6.27
C ARG A 190 -12.06 -3.34 -6.38
N ILE A 191 -12.39 -2.21 -5.75
CA ILE A 191 -11.50 -1.03 -5.66
C ILE A 191 -10.31 -1.31 -4.74
N GLY A 192 -10.37 -2.35 -3.90
CA GLY A 192 -9.28 -2.75 -3.01
C GLY A 192 -9.36 -2.14 -1.62
N PHE A 193 -10.55 -1.80 -1.12
CA PHE A 193 -10.74 -1.51 0.31
C PHE A 193 -10.65 -2.79 1.14
N ARG A 194 -10.11 -2.67 2.34
CA ARG A 194 -10.38 -3.64 3.42
C ARG A 194 -11.78 -3.34 3.95
N LEU A 195 -12.60 -4.37 4.11
CA LEU A 195 -14.02 -4.20 4.41
C LEU A 195 -14.34 -4.66 5.82
N ALA A 196 -15.11 -3.86 6.53
CA ALA A 196 -15.75 -4.25 7.77
C ALA A 196 -17.25 -3.97 7.67
N VAL A 197 -18.09 -4.90 8.12
CA VAL A 197 -19.54 -4.74 8.15
C VAL A 197 -20.02 -4.94 9.58
N ALA A 198 -20.75 -3.96 10.08
CA ALA A 198 -21.32 -4.01 11.40
C ALA A 198 -22.82 -3.76 11.41
N ASP A 199 -23.55 -4.56 12.17
CA ASP A 199 -25.00 -4.42 12.34
C ASP A 199 -25.41 -4.95 13.72
N TRP A 200 -26.40 -4.32 14.35
CA TRP A 200 -26.97 -4.81 15.61
C TRP A 200 -27.78 -6.10 15.43
N ARG A 201 -28.21 -6.41 14.21
CA ARG A 201 -28.90 -7.65 13.82
C ARG A 201 -27.86 -8.68 13.39
N ALA A 202 -27.39 -9.48 14.34
CA ALA A 202 -26.39 -10.52 14.07
C ALA A 202 -26.78 -11.47 12.92
N GLY A 203 -28.08 -11.74 12.74
CA GLY A 203 -28.58 -12.59 11.64
C GLY A 203 -28.40 -12.02 10.22
N LEU A 204 -28.02 -10.75 10.06
CA LEU A 204 -27.69 -10.17 8.76
C LEU A 204 -26.20 -10.27 8.40
N LEU A 205 -25.35 -10.66 9.36
CA LEU A 205 -23.92 -10.81 9.18
C LEU A 205 -23.62 -12.27 8.86
N SER A 206 -23.15 -12.52 7.64
CA SER A 206 -22.72 -13.84 7.20
C SER A 206 -21.44 -13.73 6.37
N ALA A 207 -20.49 -14.63 6.62
CA ALA A 207 -19.26 -14.74 5.84
C ALA A 207 -19.54 -15.10 4.37
N ASP A 208 -20.62 -15.83 4.09
CA ASP A 208 -21.02 -16.16 2.71
C ASP A 208 -21.48 -14.92 1.94
N ARG A 209 -22.15 -13.99 2.64
CA ARG A 209 -22.64 -12.73 2.06
C ARG A 209 -21.54 -11.67 1.97
N PHE A 210 -20.66 -11.63 2.96
CA PHE A 210 -19.59 -10.65 3.10
C PHE A 210 -18.21 -11.33 3.20
N PRO A 211 -17.75 -12.01 2.14
CA PRO A 211 -16.52 -12.77 2.17
C PRO A 211 -15.30 -11.87 2.41
N GLY A 212 -14.42 -12.29 3.32
CA GLY A 212 -13.17 -11.58 3.65
C GLY A 212 -13.35 -10.29 4.46
N ALA A 213 -14.58 -9.95 4.86
CA ALA A 213 -14.82 -8.77 5.69
C ALA A 213 -14.77 -9.08 7.18
N GLU A 214 -14.35 -8.10 7.98
CA GLU A 214 -14.49 -8.13 9.43
C GLU A 214 -15.97 -7.92 9.80
N LEU A 215 -16.61 -8.92 10.41
CA LEU A 215 -18.04 -8.88 10.74
C LEU A 215 -18.26 -8.67 12.24
N VAL A 216 -18.94 -7.59 12.60
CA VAL A 216 -19.13 -7.22 14.00
C VAL A 216 -20.60 -6.93 14.32
N SER A 217 -21.16 -7.65 15.27
CA SER A 217 -22.47 -7.31 15.86
C SER A 217 -22.34 -6.74 17.27
N GLY A 218 -23.29 -5.88 17.60
CA GLY A 218 -23.43 -5.28 18.93
C GLY A 218 -24.14 -3.94 18.92
N THR A 219 -24.09 -3.29 20.07
CA THR A 219 -24.42 -1.88 20.24
C THR A 219 -23.37 -0.98 19.58
N ALA A 220 -23.68 0.30 19.42
CA ALA A 220 -22.75 1.27 18.82
C ALA A 220 -21.38 1.31 19.55
N ALA A 221 -21.41 1.28 20.88
CA ALA A 221 -20.20 1.28 21.70
C ALA A 221 -19.38 -0.01 21.54
N GLU A 222 -20.03 -1.18 21.53
CA GLU A 222 -19.35 -2.46 21.31
C GLU A 222 -18.74 -2.55 19.92
N ILE A 223 -19.46 -2.08 18.89
CA ILE A 223 -18.95 -2.08 17.52
C ILE A 223 -17.72 -1.15 17.42
N ALA A 224 -17.81 0.07 17.94
CA ALA A 224 -16.69 1.02 17.91
C ALA A 224 -15.44 0.47 18.61
N ALA A 225 -15.62 -0.21 19.74
CA ALA A 225 -14.54 -0.83 20.49
C ALA A 225 -13.92 -2.04 19.76
N LYS A 226 -14.76 -2.95 19.24
CA LYS A 226 -14.31 -4.17 18.55
C LYS A 226 -13.56 -3.85 17.26
N LEU A 227 -14.10 -2.94 16.43
CA LEU A 227 -13.49 -2.55 15.16
C LEU A 227 -12.26 -1.64 15.31
N ARG A 228 -12.00 -1.13 16.52
CA ARG A 228 -10.91 -0.18 16.81
C ARG A 228 -10.90 0.97 15.79
N LEU A 229 -12.03 1.65 15.69
CA LEU A 229 -12.21 2.72 14.71
C LEU A 229 -11.17 3.83 14.91
N SER A 230 -10.65 4.33 13.80
CA SER A 230 -9.57 5.31 13.76
C SER A 230 -9.85 6.42 12.76
N SER A 231 -9.03 7.46 12.79
CA SER A 231 -9.07 8.57 11.83
C SER A 231 -8.70 8.15 10.40
N ALA A 232 -8.14 6.96 10.19
CA ALA A 232 -7.82 6.42 8.87
C ALA A 232 -9.02 5.72 8.19
N ASP A 233 -10.10 5.47 8.93
CA ASP A 233 -11.25 4.72 8.42
C ASP A 233 -12.17 5.58 7.56
N TYR A 234 -12.70 4.97 6.51
CA TYR A 234 -13.83 5.48 5.76
C TYR A 234 -15.09 4.82 6.31
N VAL A 235 -16.13 5.60 6.55
CA VAL A 235 -17.34 5.10 7.21
C VAL A 235 -18.57 5.40 6.37
N ILE A 236 -19.43 4.39 6.19
CA ILE A 236 -20.78 4.55 5.64
C ILE A 236 -21.80 4.10 6.69
N VAL A 237 -22.78 4.95 6.98
CA VAL A 237 -23.92 4.66 7.84
C VAL A 237 -25.16 4.45 6.98
N CYS A 238 -25.64 3.21 6.92
CA CYS A 238 -26.75 2.72 6.10
C CYS A 238 -27.67 1.77 6.89
N GLY A 239 -27.89 2.06 8.17
CA GLY A 239 -28.70 1.22 9.05
C GLY A 239 -30.21 1.31 8.82
N HIS A 240 -30.68 2.35 8.11
CA HIS A 240 -32.11 2.66 7.88
C HIS A 240 -32.96 2.82 9.17
N GLN A 241 -32.30 2.98 10.31
CA GLN A 241 -32.96 3.18 11.61
C GLN A 241 -32.41 4.45 12.25
N LEU A 242 -33.20 5.53 12.24
CA LEU A 242 -32.79 6.87 12.68
C LEU A 242 -32.07 6.86 14.04
N ARG A 243 -32.63 6.17 15.03
CA ARG A 243 -32.04 6.09 16.37
C ARG A 243 -30.68 5.42 16.37
N LYS A 244 -30.52 4.33 15.60
CA LYS A 244 -29.27 3.57 15.52
C LYS A 244 -28.20 4.29 14.72
N ASP A 245 -28.60 4.92 13.61
CA ASP A 245 -27.72 5.73 12.80
C ASP A 245 -27.18 6.92 13.62
N ARG A 246 -28.05 7.57 14.40
CA ARG A 246 -27.64 8.64 15.33
C ARG A 246 -26.69 8.16 16.43
N GLU A 247 -27.01 7.04 17.10
CA GLU A 247 -26.12 6.43 18.11
C GLU A 247 -24.73 6.17 17.53
N MET A 248 -24.62 5.65 16.31
CA MET A 248 -23.30 5.48 15.67
C MET A 248 -22.64 6.81 15.32
N LEU A 249 -23.36 7.77 14.77
CA LEU A 249 -22.79 9.07 14.41
C LEU A 249 -22.23 9.79 15.64
N GLU A 250 -22.93 9.77 16.76
CA GLU A 250 -22.46 10.34 18.04
C GLU A 250 -21.14 9.69 18.50
N MET A 251 -20.93 8.40 18.22
CA MET A 251 -19.67 7.70 18.50
C MET A 251 -18.56 7.99 17.48
N LEU A 252 -18.91 8.17 16.20
CA LEU A 252 -17.96 8.36 15.09
C LEU A 252 -17.39 9.77 15.04
N LEU A 253 -18.19 10.79 15.31
CA LEU A 253 -17.80 12.19 15.16
C LEU A 253 -16.59 12.58 16.04
N PRO A 254 -16.47 12.14 17.31
CA PRO A 254 -15.28 12.39 18.12
C PRO A 254 -14.00 11.73 17.58
N ILE A 255 -14.12 10.57 16.91
CA ILE A 255 -13.00 9.80 16.35
C ILE A 255 -12.41 10.52 15.13
N LYS A 256 -13.23 11.28 14.40
CA LYS A 256 -12.86 11.99 13.16
C LYS A 256 -12.27 11.04 12.10
N PRO A 257 -13.04 10.04 11.64
CA PRO A 257 -12.66 9.19 10.52
C PRO A 257 -12.38 10.04 9.26
N ALA A 258 -11.60 9.48 8.33
CA ALA A 258 -11.22 10.14 7.08
C ALA A 258 -12.43 10.57 6.26
N TYR A 259 -13.54 9.83 6.38
CA TYR A 259 -14.80 10.12 5.73
C TYR A 259 -15.99 9.55 6.52
N VAL A 260 -17.10 10.29 6.54
CA VAL A 260 -18.41 9.79 7.01
C VAL A 260 -19.45 10.06 5.93
N GLY A 261 -20.00 9.00 5.36
CA GLY A 261 -21.17 9.02 4.51
C GLY A 261 -22.40 8.53 5.27
N VAL A 262 -23.53 9.21 5.14
CA VAL A 262 -24.79 8.77 5.71
C VAL A 262 -25.79 8.57 4.59
N MET A 263 -26.35 7.36 4.48
CA MET A 263 -27.34 7.06 3.46
C MET A 263 -28.72 7.59 3.88
N GLY A 264 -29.28 8.48 3.08
CA GLY A 264 -30.61 9.04 3.30
C GLY A 264 -30.76 10.44 2.71
N SER A 265 -31.97 10.98 2.76
CA SER A 265 -32.23 12.35 2.33
C SER A 265 -31.53 13.36 3.24
N SER A 266 -31.22 14.55 2.72
CA SER A 266 -30.66 15.63 3.53
C SER A 266 -31.59 16.04 4.69
N SER A 267 -32.91 15.90 4.54
CA SER A 267 -33.87 16.13 5.62
C SER A 267 -33.73 15.13 6.76
N ARG A 268 -33.42 13.86 6.45
CA ARG A 268 -33.19 12.80 7.43
C ARG A 268 -31.92 13.02 8.24
N ILE A 269 -30.89 13.56 7.59
CA ILE A 269 -29.54 13.74 8.16
C ILE A 269 -29.44 15.01 9.02
N ARG A 270 -30.30 16.02 8.80
CA ARG A 270 -30.31 17.27 9.57
C ARG A 270 -31.04 17.18 10.92
N LEU A 271 -31.69 16.06 11.22
CA LEU A 271 -32.42 15.78 12.46
C LEU A 271 -31.50 15.17 13.52
#